data_AF-A0A2V8K2I0-F1
#
_entry.id   AF-A0A2V8K2I0-F1
#
_cell.length_a   1.000
_cell.length_b   1.000
_cell.length_c   1.000
_cell.angle_alpha   90.00
_cell.angle_beta   90.00
_cell.angle_gamma   90.00
#
_symmetry.space_group_name_H-M   'P 1'
#
loop_
_entity.id
_entity.type
_entity.pdbx_description
1 polymer ?
#
loop_
_entity_poly.entity_id
_entity_poly.type
_entity_poly.pdbx_seq_one_letter_code
_entity_poly.pdbx_strand_id
1 'polypeptide(L)'
;MKATQLLENLGQSLWLDNITRDLLDSGALQHYIDEMSVTGLTSNPTIFDHAIKSSPAYDASIRDALSKGKAGEELFFDLALNDITRAADLFRAIYDRTNTVDGWVSLEVSPLLAHDTASTLAAAKQLFARAARPNLLIKIPGTKEGLPAIEEAIFSGIS
;
A
#
# COMPACT_ATOMS: atom_id res chain seq x y z
N MET A 1 -6.46 29.32 2.07
CA MET A 1 -6.63 27.95 2.60
C MET A 1 -7.00 27.05 1.43
N LYS A 2 -6.28 25.94 1.21
CA LYS A 2 -6.58 24.99 0.13
C LYS A 2 -7.85 24.21 0.49
N ALA A 3 -8.56 23.69 -0.51
CA ALA A 3 -9.78 22.90 -0.29
C ALA A 3 -9.51 21.64 0.56
N THR A 4 -8.32 21.06 0.43
CA THR A 4 -7.88 19.91 1.22
C THR A 4 -7.73 20.24 2.69
N GLN A 5 -7.14 21.39 3.02
CA GLN A 5 -7.04 21.88 4.40
C GLN A 5 -8.41 22.16 5.02
N LEU A 6 -9.39 22.62 4.22
CA LEU A 6 -10.76 22.80 4.72
C LEU A 6 -11.38 21.46 5.16
N LEU A 7 -11.17 20.38 4.40
CA LEU A 7 -11.67 19.05 4.76
C LEU A 7 -10.95 18.48 6.00
N GLU A 8 -9.62 18.64 6.07
CA GLU A 8 -8.84 18.25 7.24
C GLU A 8 -9.34 18.96 8.51
N ASN A 9 -9.61 20.27 8.42
CA ASN A 9 -10.14 21.05 9.55
C ASN A 9 -11.55 20.60 9.98
N LEU A 10 -12.31 19.94 9.10
CA LEU A 10 -13.60 19.33 9.41
C LEU A 10 -13.47 17.91 9.99
N GLY A 11 -12.25 17.39 10.12
CA GLY A 11 -11.96 16.04 10.61
C GLY A 11 -12.02 14.95 9.55
N GLN A 12 -12.01 15.30 8.26
CA GLN A 12 -11.96 14.34 7.16
C GLN A 12 -10.53 14.13 6.68
N SER A 13 -10.00 12.91 6.87
CA SER A 13 -8.71 12.50 6.33
C SER A 13 -8.76 12.33 4.80
N LEU A 14 -7.68 12.71 4.12
CA LEU A 14 -7.55 12.64 2.67
C LEU A 14 -6.47 11.66 2.29
N TRP A 15 -6.84 10.61 1.57
CA TRP A 15 -5.90 9.59 1.12
C TRP A 15 -5.74 9.67 -0.40
N LEU A 16 -4.51 9.49 -0.88
CA LEU A 16 -4.21 9.43 -2.30
C LEU A 16 -4.51 8.03 -2.83
N ASP A 17 -5.38 7.90 -3.82
CA ASP A 17 -5.69 6.62 -4.48
C ASP A 17 -4.84 6.38 -5.74
N ASN A 18 -3.51 6.47 -5.56
CA ASN A 18 -2.55 6.22 -6.62
C ASN A 18 -1.15 6.02 -6.02
N ILE A 19 -0.30 5.25 -6.71
CA ILE A 19 1.13 5.20 -6.45
C ILE A 19 1.87 4.85 -7.74
N THR A 20 2.96 5.57 -8.00
CA THR A 20 3.95 5.21 -9.01
C THR A 20 5.34 5.42 -8.44
N ARG A 21 6.34 4.73 -8.98
CA ARG A 21 7.74 4.95 -8.57
C ARG A 21 8.20 6.38 -8.84
N ASP A 22 7.79 6.97 -9.95
CA ASP A 22 8.09 8.37 -10.28
C ASP A 22 7.50 9.35 -9.26
N LEU A 23 6.29 9.08 -8.74
CA LEU A 23 5.67 9.90 -7.67
C LEU A 23 6.55 9.92 -6.41
N LEU A 24 7.20 8.80 -6.08
CA LEU A 24 8.11 8.68 -4.96
C LEU A 24 9.46 9.35 -5.27
N ASP A 25 10.05 9.04 -6.43
CA ASP A 25 11.41 9.47 -6.81
C ASP A 25 11.48 10.99 -7.05
N SER A 26 10.41 11.59 -7.57
CA SER A 26 10.32 13.04 -7.80
C SER A 26 10.06 13.86 -6.53
N GLY A 27 9.71 13.21 -5.41
CA GLY A 27 9.28 13.89 -4.18
C GLY A 27 7.85 14.44 -4.24
N ALA A 28 7.08 14.15 -5.27
CA ALA A 28 5.70 14.61 -5.41
C ALA A 28 4.80 14.10 -4.28
N LEU A 29 4.99 12.85 -3.80
CA LEU A 29 4.23 12.35 -2.64
C LEU A 29 4.52 13.17 -1.37
N GLN A 30 5.79 13.51 -1.12
CA GLN A 30 6.17 14.37 0.01
C GLN A 30 5.53 15.75 -0.12
N HIS A 31 5.52 16.33 -1.33
CA HIS A 31 4.82 17.57 -1.58
C HIS A 31 3.32 17.46 -1.26
N TYR A 32 2.64 16.37 -1.62
CA TYR A 32 1.23 16.20 -1.29
C TYR A 32 0.96 16.09 0.21
N ILE A 33 1.88 15.46 0.95
CA ILE A 33 1.84 15.40 2.41
C ILE A 33 1.96 16.80 3.00
N ASP A 34 2.97 17.56 2.60
CA ASP A 34 3.31 18.85 3.20
C ASP A 34 2.32 19.96 2.82
N GLU A 35 1.85 19.92 1.57
CA GLU A 35 1.17 21.05 0.96
C GLU A 35 -0.30 20.77 0.66
N MET A 36 -0.73 19.52 0.62
CA MET A 36 -2.09 19.16 0.17
C MET A 36 -2.90 18.40 1.23
N SER A 37 -2.45 18.35 2.48
CA SER A 37 -3.14 17.65 3.59
C SER A 37 -3.42 16.18 3.30
N VAL A 38 -2.59 15.52 2.47
CA VAL A 38 -2.72 14.08 2.23
C VAL A 38 -2.12 13.33 3.41
N THR A 39 -2.91 12.44 4.02
CA THR A 39 -2.55 11.74 5.26
C THR A 39 -2.42 10.23 5.12
N GLY A 40 -2.74 9.68 3.95
CA GLY A 40 -2.57 8.25 3.68
C GLY A 40 -2.56 7.95 2.18
N LEU A 41 -2.36 6.68 1.85
CA LEU A 41 -2.28 6.22 0.47
C LEU A 41 -2.93 4.86 0.27
N THR A 42 -3.62 4.71 -0.85
CA THR A 42 -4.17 3.44 -1.31
C THR A 42 -3.55 2.96 -2.60
N SER A 43 -3.28 1.65 -2.65
CA SER A 43 -2.94 0.94 -3.88
C SER A 43 -3.92 -0.21 -4.13
N ASN A 44 -3.93 -0.71 -5.36
CA ASN A 44 -4.65 -1.90 -5.79
C ASN A 44 -3.94 -2.47 -7.04
N PRO A 45 -4.29 -3.70 -7.49
CA PRO A 45 -3.63 -4.30 -8.66
C PRO A 45 -3.70 -3.44 -9.93
N THR A 46 -4.81 -2.74 -10.18
CA THR A 46 -4.97 -1.88 -11.36
C THR A 46 -4.03 -0.67 -11.33
N ILE A 47 -3.84 -0.05 -10.15
CA ILE A 47 -2.90 1.06 -9.96
C ILE A 47 -1.48 0.61 -10.33
N PHE A 48 -1.04 -0.55 -9.83
CA PHE A 48 0.29 -1.06 -10.15
C PHE A 48 0.42 -1.51 -11.61
N ASP A 49 -0.61 -2.11 -12.19
CA ASP A 49 -0.61 -2.46 -13.62
C ASP A 49 -0.34 -1.22 -14.49
N HIS A 50 -1.03 -0.11 -14.20
CA HIS A 50 -0.80 1.16 -14.88
C HIS A 50 0.59 1.74 -14.59
N ALA A 51 1.02 1.76 -13.32
CA ALA A 51 2.33 2.31 -12.93
C ALA A 51 3.49 1.59 -13.64
N ILE A 52 3.46 0.25 -13.66
CA ILE A 52 4.52 -0.57 -14.24
C ILE A 52 4.54 -0.45 -15.77
N LYS A 53 3.38 -0.38 -16.43
CA LYS A 53 3.31 -0.25 -17.89
C LYS A 53 3.70 1.13 -18.42
N SER A 54 3.53 2.18 -17.61
CA SER A 54 3.58 3.56 -18.09
C SER A 54 4.93 4.25 -17.87
N SER A 55 5.89 3.58 -17.23
CA SER A 55 7.18 4.19 -16.87
C SER A 55 8.34 3.18 -16.93
N PRO A 56 9.54 3.59 -17.41
CA PRO A 56 10.73 2.76 -17.38
C PRO A 56 11.33 2.60 -15.96
N ALA A 57 10.77 3.27 -14.94
CA ALA A 57 11.29 3.26 -13.57
C ALA A 57 11.38 1.84 -12.94
N TYR A 58 10.64 0.87 -13.49
CA TYR A 58 10.63 -0.52 -13.02
C TYR A 58 11.61 -1.44 -13.76
N ASP A 59 12.12 -1.04 -14.93
CA ASP A 59 12.87 -1.92 -15.84
C ASP A 59 14.12 -2.53 -15.19
N ALA A 60 14.85 -1.74 -14.41
CA ALA A 60 16.07 -2.20 -13.75
C ALA A 60 15.75 -3.26 -12.68
N SER A 61 14.73 -3.02 -11.85
CA SER A 61 14.28 -3.97 -10.82
C SER A 61 13.71 -5.24 -11.45
N ILE A 62 12.95 -5.13 -12.55
CA ILE A 62 12.42 -6.27 -13.29
C ILE A 62 13.57 -7.13 -13.84
N ARG A 63 14.55 -6.52 -14.51
CA ARG A 63 15.72 -7.24 -15.04
C ARG A 63 16.52 -7.94 -13.96
N ASP A 64 16.78 -7.26 -12.84
CA ASP A 64 17.48 -7.85 -11.70
C ASP A 64 16.74 -9.06 -11.11
N ALA A 65 15.44 -8.92 -10.88
CA ALA A 65 14.64 -10.00 -10.31
C ALA A 65 14.48 -11.20 -11.25
N LEU A 66 14.32 -10.97 -12.56
CA LEU A 66 14.35 -12.04 -13.57
C LEU A 66 15.69 -12.77 -13.59
N SER A 67 16.81 -12.05 -13.44
CA SER A 67 18.15 -12.67 -13.35
C SER A 67 18.32 -13.56 -12.11
N LYS A 68 17.51 -13.33 -11.07
CA LYS A 68 17.42 -14.12 -9.84
C LYS A 68 16.36 -15.24 -9.90
N GLY A 69 15.73 -15.44 -11.07
CA GLY A 69 14.73 -16.47 -11.29
C GLY A 69 13.32 -16.15 -10.78
N LYS A 70 13.07 -14.91 -10.34
CA LYS A 70 11.73 -14.48 -9.90
C LYS A 70 10.87 -14.06 -11.09
N ALA A 71 9.59 -14.41 -11.05
CA ALA A 71 8.63 -14.05 -12.09
C ALA A 71 7.20 -13.98 -11.53
N GLY A 72 6.28 -13.45 -12.35
CA GLY A 72 4.85 -13.42 -12.03
C GLY A 72 4.53 -12.67 -10.75
N GLU A 73 3.72 -13.28 -9.89
CA GLU A 73 3.21 -12.66 -8.66
C GLU A 73 4.30 -12.38 -7.62
N GLU A 74 5.32 -13.23 -7.52
CA GLU A 74 6.45 -12.98 -6.61
C GLU A 74 7.20 -11.70 -7.01
N LEU A 75 7.52 -11.57 -8.31
CA LEU A 75 8.13 -10.37 -8.87
C LEU A 75 7.26 -9.14 -8.62
N PHE A 76 5.95 -9.25 -8.89
CA PHE A 76 5.02 -8.17 -8.65
C PHE A 76 5.05 -7.69 -7.19
N PHE A 77 4.94 -8.59 -6.22
CA PHE A 77 4.95 -8.20 -4.82
C PHE A 77 6.30 -7.66 -4.35
N ASP A 78 7.42 -8.09 -4.92
CA ASP A 78 8.72 -7.46 -4.66
C ASP A 78 8.73 -5.98 -5.08
N LEU A 79 8.21 -5.68 -6.28
CA LEU A 79 8.11 -4.30 -6.78
C LEU A 79 7.13 -3.48 -5.95
N ALA A 80 5.93 -4.01 -5.71
CA ALA A 80 4.88 -3.34 -4.95
C ALA A 80 5.32 -3.06 -3.51
N LEU A 81 5.90 -4.03 -2.80
CA LEU A 81 6.39 -3.82 -1.44
C LEU A 81 7.53 -2.80 -1.39
N ASN A 82 8.40 -2.73 -2.40
CA ASN A 82 9.42 -1.70 -2.46
C ASN A 82 8.80 -0.30 -2.48
N ASP A 83 7.81 -0.06 -3.33
CA ASP A 83 7.15 1.24 -3.43
C ASP A 83 6.30 1.54 -2.18
N ILE A 84 5.57 0.54 -1.67
CA ILE A 84 4.69 0.69 -0.51
C ILE A 84 5.45 0.93 0.79
N THR A 85 6.58 0.25 1.02
CA THR A 85 7.39 0.49 2.22
C THR A 85 8.01 1.88 2.21
N ARG A 86 8.44 2.37 1.04
CA ARG A 86 8.91 3.76 0.87
C ARG A 86 7.80 4.77 1.16
N ALA A 87 6.59 4.55 0.64
CA ALA A 87 5.44 5.39 0.95
C ALA A 87 5.10 5.36 2.45
N ALA A 88 5.11 4.17 3.06
CA ALA A 88 4.85 4.01 4.49
C ALA A 88 5.89 4.78 5.34
N ASP A 89 7.16 4.80 4.94
CA ASP A 89 8.19 5.58 5.61
C ASP A 89 7.92 7.09 5.55
N LEU A 90 7.42 7.61 4.42
CA LEU A 90 7.03 9.02 4.29
C LEU A 90 5.83 9.39 5.18
N PHE A 91 4.85 8.50 5.30
CA PHE A 91 3.66 8.71 6.14
C PHE A 91 3.90 8.42 7.63
N ARG A 92 5.06 7.92 8.03
CA ARG A 92 5.31 7.45 9.40
C ARG A 92 5.14 8.54 10.46
N ALA A 93 5.59 9.76 10.18
CA ALA A 93 5.43 10.88 11.11
C ALA A 93 3.95 11.23 11.35
N ILE A 94 3.09 11.06 10.34
CA ILE A 94 1.65 11.26 10.47
C ILE A 94 1.05 10.15 11.32
N TYR A 95 1.46 8.91 11.07
CA TYR A 95 1.01 7.76 11.85
C TYR A 95 1.28 7.92 13.35
N ASP A 96 2.52 8.31 13.70
CA ASP A 96 2.91 8.48 15.10
C ASP A 96 2.19 9.70 15.73
N ARG A 97 2.14 10.86 15.05
CA ARG A 97 1.56 12.09 15.62
C ARG A 97 0.04 12.06 15.76
N THR A 98 -0.64 11.23 14.99
CA THR A 98 -2.11 11.11 15.00
C THR A 98 -2.60 9.96 15.86
N ASN A 99 -1.71 9.31 16.64
CA ASN A 99 -2.03 8.09 17.38
C ASN A 99 -2.71 7.04 16.49
N THR A 100 -2.09 6.77 15.34
CA THR A 100 -2.49 5.75 14.36
C THR A 100 -3.85 5.98 13.69
N VAL A 101 -4.46 7.16 13.83
CA VAL A 101 -5.69 7.51 13.11
C VAL A 101 -5.42 7.64 11.61
N ASP A 102 -4.27 8.22 11.25
CA ASP A 102 -3.83 8.46 9.89
C ASP A 102 -2.43 7.88 9.64
N GLY A 103 -1.83 8.18 8.48
CA GLY A 103 -0.47 7.78 8.13
C GLY A 103 -0.37 6.36 7.57
N TRP A 104 -1.48 5.79 7.14
CA TRP A 104 -1.57 4.43 6.62
C TRP A 104 -1.25 4.36 5.12
N VAL A 105 -0.62 3.27 4.71
CA VAL A 105 -0.43 2.90 3.32
C VAL A 105 -0.93 1.49 3.10
N SER A 106 -1.76 1.29 2.08
CA SER A 106 -2.37 -0.02 1.86
C SER A 106 -1.82 -0.79 0.67
N LEU A 107 -1.73 -2.10 0.84
CA LEU A 107 -1.41 -3.08 -0.19
C LEU A 107 -2.48 -4.17 -0.20
N GLU A 108 -2.97 -4.54 -1.38
CA GLU A 108 -3.98 -5.58 -1.52
C GLU A 108 -3.37 -6.96 -1.70
N VAL A 109 -4.02 -7.98 -1.12
CA VAL A 109 -3.72 -9.38 -1.44
C VAL A 109 -4.05 -9.67 -2.91
N SER A 110 -3.65 -10.83 -3.40
CA SER A 110 -4.01 -11.25 -4.76
C SER A 110 -5.53 -11.38 -4.91
N PRO A 111 -6.15 -10.75 -5.92
CA PRO A 111 -7.59 -10.84 -6.15
C PRO A 111 -8.03 -12.27 -6.51
N LEU A 112 -7.11 -13.13 -6.94
CA LEU A 112 -7.37 -14.55 -7.19
C LEU A 112 -7.72 -15.34 -5.92
N LEU A 113 -7.41 -14.78 -4.73
CA LEU A 113 -7.66 -15.41 -3.43
C LEU A 113 -8.99 -14.96 -2.80
N ALA A 114 -9.76 -14.07 -3.44
CA ALA A 114 -10.94 -13.44 -2.85
C ALA A 114 -12.03 -14.42 -2.35
N HIS A 115 -12.01 -15.67 -2.81
CA HIS A 115 -12.93 -16.73 -2.40
C HIS A 115 -12.24 -17.90 -1.69
N ASP A 116 -11.03 -17.68 -1.17
CA ASP A 116 -10.26 -18.64 -0.37
C ASP A 116 -9.76 -17.95 0.91
N THR A 117 -10.46 -18.21 2.01
CA THR A 117 -10.15 -17.68 3.34
C THR A 117 -8.73 -18.01 3.79
N ALA A 118 -8.33 -19.28 3.68
CA ALA A 118 -7.07 -19.75 4.24
C ALA A 118 -5.89 -19.14 3.48
N SER A 119 -5.97 -19.13 2.14
CA SER A 119 -4.93 -18.55 1.29
C SER A 119 -4.88 -17.03 1.42
N THR A 120 -6.03 -16.35 1.53
CA THR A 120 -6.10 -14.90 1.81
C THR A 120 -5.40 -14.53 3.10
N LEU A 121 -5.71 -15.24 4.20
CA LEU A 121 -5.10 -14.99 5.50
C LEU A 121 -3.58 -15.25 5.48
N ALA A 122 -3.15 -16.34 4.84
CA ALA A 122 -1.74 -16.65 4.71
C ALA A 122 -0.99 -15.56 3.92
N ALA A 123 -1.56 -15.09 2.81
CA ALA A 123 -1.00 -14.00 2.01
C ALA A 123 -0.94 -12.70 2.82
N ALA A 124 -1.99 -12.36 3.58
CA ALA A 124 -2.00 -11.17 4.43
C ALA A 124 -0.88 -11.20 5.48
N LYS A 125 -0.74 -12.33 6.21
CA LYS A 125 0.33 -12.54 7.19
C LYS A 125 1.72 -12.42 6.54
N GLN A 126 1.91 -13.01 5.37
CA GLN A 126 3.18 -12.96 4.65
C GLN A 126 3.52 -11.55 4.18
N LEU A 127 2.58 -10.83 3.55
CA LEU A 127 2.82 -9.48 3.02
C LEU A 127 3.09 -8.49 4.15
N PHE A 128 2.31 -8.54 5.24
CA PHE A 128 2.52 -7.69 6.40
C PHE A 128 3.90 -7.92 7.04
N ALA A 129 4.28 -9.19 7.25
CA ALA A 129 5.60 -9.54 7.78
C ALA A 129 6.75 -9.08 6.87
N ARG A 130 6.60 -9.21 5.55
CA ARG A 130 7.60 -8.77 4.56
C ARG A 130 7.77 -7.26 4.52
N ALA A 131 6.68 -6.51 4.63
CA ALA A 131 6.74 -5.05 4.63
C ALA A 131 7.44 -4.51 5.88
N ALA A 132 7.22 -5.15 7.04
CA ALA A 132 7.83 -4.78 8.32
C ALA A 132 7.67 -3.28 8.63
N ARG A 133 6.44 -2.76 8.44
CA ARG A 133 6.04 -1.38 8.76
C ARG A 133 4.74 -1.40 9.55
N PRO A 134 4.66 -0.69 10.69
CA PRO A 134 3.47 -0.70 11.54
C PRO A 134 2.27 0.02 10.92
N ASN A 135 2.53 0.92 9.96
CA ASN A 135 1.52 1.70 9.25
C ASN A 135 1.17 1.12 7.87
N LEU A 136 1.41 -0.18 7.68
CA LEU A 136 0.88 -0.91 6.53
C LEU A 136 -0.53 -1.43 6.85
N LEU A 137 -1.43 -1.28 5.88
CA LEU A 137 -2.78 -1.84 5.92
C LEU A 137 -2.93 -2.89 4.80
N ILE A 138 -3.22 -4.15 5.15
CA ILE A 138 -3.47 -5.19 4.16
C ILE A 138 -4.94 -5.17 3.75
N LYS A 139 -5.19 -4.85 2.48
CA LYS A 139 -6.54 -4.92 1.91
C LYS A 139 -6.92 -6.36 1.61
N ILE A 140 -8.00 -6.81 2.24
CA ILE A 140 -8.68 -8.07 1.96
C ILE A 140 -10.05 -7.75 1.35
N PRO A 141 -10.43 -8.38 0.23
CA PRO A 141 -11.75 -8.20 -0.37
C PRO A 141 -12.89 -8.52 0.60
N GLY A 142 -13.92 -7.67 0.65
CA GLY A 142 -15.11 -7.83 1.51
C GLY A 142 -16.11 -8.90 1.04
N THR A 143 -15.62 -10.07 0.64
CA THR A 143 -16.44 -11.23 0.27
C THR A 143 -16.86 -12.03 1.51
N LYS A 144 -17.76 -13.00 1.35
CA LYS A 144 -18.13 -13.91 2.44
C LYS A 144 -16.92 -14.69 2.96
N GLU A 145 -16.04 -15.11 2.05
CA GLU A 145 -14.82 -15.85 2.36
C GLU A 145 -13.70 -14.94 2.90
N GLY A 146 -13.67 -13.67 2.51
CA GLY A 146 -12.73 -12.68 3.02
C GLY A 146 -13.01 -12.25 4.46
N LEU A 147 -14.29 -12.25 4.89
CA LEU A 147 -14.68 -11.87 6.24
C LEU A 147 -13.95 -12.64 7.36
N PRO A 148 -13.92 -14.00 7.38
CA PRO A 148 -13.16 -14.73 8.40
C PRO A 148 -11.65 -14.49 8.31
N ALA A 149 -11.11 -14.19 7.12
CA ALA A 149 -9.69 -13.82 6.99
C ALA A 149 -9.41 -12.43 7.60
N ILE A 150 -10.33 -11.48 7.46
CA ILE A 150 -10.25 -10.15 8.09
C ILE A 150 -10.26 -10.28 9.61
N GLU A 151 -11.20 -11.04 10.17
CA GLU A 151 -11.30 -11.25 11.63
C GLU A 151 -10.01 -11.83 12.21
N GLU A 152 -9.49 -12.89 11.59
CA GLU A 152 -8.28 -13.56 12.05
C GLU A 152 -6.99 -12.73 11.82
N ALA A 153 -6.95 -11.90 10.76
CA ALA A 153 -5.86 -10.96 10.54
C ALA A 153 -5.81 -9.91 11.66
N ILE A 154 -6.95 -9.32 11.99
CA ILE A 154 -7.09 -8.36 13.10
C ILE A 154 -6.70 -9.02 14.43
N PHE A 155 -7.18 -10.24 14.70
CA PHE A 155 -6.79 -11.00 15.89
C PHE A 155 -5.27 -11.24 15.98
N SER A 156 -4.61 -11.42 14.82
CA SER A 156 -3.16 -11.58 14.70
C SER A 156 -2.37 -10.27 14.77
N GLY A 157 -3.03 -9.12 14.99
CA GLY A 157 -2.39 -7.81 15.05
C GLY A 157 -2.06 -7.19 13.68
N ILE A 158 -2.69 -7.67 12.61
CA ILE A 158 -2.54 -7.14 11.26
C ILE A 158 -3.68 -6.15 11.01
N SER A 159 -3.32 -4.94 10.59
CA SER A 159 -4.26 -3.91 10.14
C SER A 159 -4.61 -4.08 8.67
#